data_AF-A0A7V1JK96-F1
#
_entry.id   AF-A0A7V1JK96-F1
#
_cell.length_a   1.000
_cell.length_b   1.000
_cell.length_c   1.000
_cell.angle_alpha   90.00
_cell.angle_beta   90.00
_cell.angle_gamma   90.00
#
_symmetry.space_group_name_H-M   'P 1'
#
loop_
_entity.id
_entity.type
_entity.pdbx_description
1 polymer ?
#
loop_
_entity_poly.entity_id
_entity_poly.type
_entity_poly.pdbx_seq_one_letter_code
_entity_poly.pdbx_strand_id
1 'polypeptide(L)' 'MESFNGRFKTEGHSLFVETRTLDELIAVVDGRVCYYNTERRHSSIGYVPPLTYIERMRSHFDTQS' A
#
# COMPACT_ATOMS: atom_id res chain seq x y z
N MET A 1 -6.04 -6.91 -7.53
CA MET A 1 -6.06 -7.29 -6.10
C MET A 1 -5.14 -8.47 -5.82
N GLU A 2 -5.16 -9.54 -6.63
CA GLU A 2 -4.32 -10.72 -6.44
C GLU A 2 -2.80 -10.44 -6.52
N SER A 3 -2.36 -9.65 -7.51
CA SER A 3 -0.96 -9.25 -7.67
C SER A 3 -0.41 -8.45 -6.48
N PHE A 4 -1.24 -7.61 -5.87
CA PHE A 4 -0.91 -6.89 -4.63
C PHE A 4 -0.75 -7.87 -3.47
N ASN A 5 -1.75 -8.74 -3.24
CA ASN A 5 -1.74 -9.68 -2.11
C ASN A 5 -0.54 -10.64 -2.15
N GLY A 6 -0.20 -11.16 -3.33
CA GLY A 6 0.96 -12.02 -3.51
C GLY A 6 2.25 -11.28 -3.15
N ARG A 7 2.46 -10.11 -3.74
CA ARG A 7 3.67 -9.31 -3.52
C ARG A 7 3.79 -8.81 -2.08
N PHE A 8 2.68 -8.37 -1.49
CA PHE A 8 2.63 -7.89 -0.11
C PHE A 8 3.10 -8.97 0.87
N LYS A 9 2.61 -10.20 0.70
CA LYS A 9 2.99 -11.37 1.52
C LYS A 9 4.44 -11.79 1.28
N THR A 10 4.87 -11.86 0.02
CA THR A 10 6.26 -12.23 -0.32
C THR A 10 7.27 -11.23 0.24
N GLU A 11 7.06 -9.92 0.03
CA GLU A 11 7.98 -8.88 0.52
C GLU A 11 7.91 -8.70 2.05
N GLY A 12 6.83 -9.13 2.69
CA GLY A 12 6.61 -9.00 4.13
C GLY A 12 6.94 -10.25 4.91
N HIS A 13 7.22 -11.35 4.23
CA HIS A 13 7.30 -12.67 4.82
C HIS A 13 8.23 -12.73 6.03
N SER A 14 9.47 -12.25 5.91
CA SER A 14 10.43 -12.25 7.02
C SER A 14 9.90 -11.45 8.21
N LEU A 15 9.46 -10.21 7.96
CA LEU A 15 8.94 -9.35 9.03
C LEU A 15 7.73 -9.97 9.73
N PHE A 16 6.84 -10.64 9.00
CA PHE A 16 5.68 -11.30 9.60
C PHE A 16 6.08 -12.51 10.45
N VAL A 17 7.04 -13.31 9.98
CA VAL A 17 7.52 -14.50 10.69
C VAL A 17 8.32 -14.14 11.94
N GLU A 18 9.00 -12.99 11.94
CA GLU A 18 9.81 -12.52 13.08
C GLU A 18 8.98 -11.96 14.25
N THR A 19 7.70 -11.61 14.02
CA THR A 19 6.81 -11.15 15.09
C THR A 19 6.45 -12.25 16.07
N ARG A 20 6.40 -11.91 17.35
CA ARG A 20 6.18 -12.85 18.47
C ARG A 20 4.79 -12.73 19.06
N THR A 21 4.09 -11.63 18.79
CA THR A 21 2.73 -11.38 19.27
C THR A 21 1.83 -10.89 18.15
N LEU A 22 0.52 -11.03 18.36
CA LEU A 22 -0.48 -10.49 17.42
C LEU A 22 -0.39 -8.96 17.31
N ASP A 23 -0.10 -8.26 18.40
CA ASP A 23 0.04 -6.81 18.42
C ASP A 23 1.23 -6.34 17.56
N GLU A 24 2.37 -7.00 17.70
CA GLU A 24 3.55 -6.77 16.84
C GLU A 24 3.22 -7.02 15.36
N LEU A 25 2.50 -8.10 15.05
CA LEU A 25 2.08 -8.41 13.68
C LEU A 25 1.15 -7.32 13.13
N ILE A 26 0.20 -6.83 13.91
CA ILE A 26 -0.69 -5.74 13.53
C ILE A 26 0.12 -4.47 13.22
N ALA A 27 1.06 -4.10 14.09
CA ALA A 27 1.91 -2.92 13.88
C ALA A 27 2.76 -3.03 12.60
N VAL A 28 3.33 -4.21 12.33
CA VAL A 28 4.10 -4.47 11.10
C VAL A 28 3.21 -4.39 9.86
N VAL A 29 2.01 -4.99 9.91
CA VAL A 29 1.05 -4.93 8.80
C VAL A 29 0.60 -3.50 8.53
N ASP A 30 0.26 -2.74 9.57
CA ASP A 30 -0.15 -1.33 9.48
C ASP A 30 0.93 -0.49 8.78
N GLY A 31 2.17 -0.55 9.28
CA GLY A 31 3.29 0.19 8.70
C GLY A 31 3.53 -0.17 7.24
N ARG A 32 3.40 -1.47 6.88
CA ARG A 32 3.54 -1.90 5.48
C ARG A 32 2.38 -1.43 4.61
N VAL A 33 1.15 -1.45 5.09
CA VAL A 33 -0.01 -0.91 4.35
C VAL A 33 0.16 0.59 4.14
N CYS A 34 0.63 1.32 5.15
CA CYS A 34 0.99 2.73 5.03
C CYS A 34 2.01 2.94 3.90
N TYR A 35 3.16 2.27 3.97
CA TYR A 35 4.20 2.33 2.92
C TYR A 35 3.66 2.06 1.50
N TYR A 36 2.82 1.03 1.35
CA TYR A 36 2.25 0.68 0.05
C TYR A 36 1.30 1.74 -0.52
N ASN A 37 0.65 2.52 0.35
CA ASN A 37 -0.33 3.54 -0.02
C ASN A 37 0.27 4.95 -0.18
N THR A 38 1.31 5.27 0.60
CA THR A 38 1.89 6.62 0.66
C THR A 38 3.18 6.75 -0.14
N GLU A 39 3.98 5.68 -0.27
CA GLU A 39 5.35 5.77 -0.78
C GLU A 39 5.61 4.87 -1.98
N ARG A 40 5.14 3.62 -1.95
CA ARG A 40 5.42 2.66 -3.01
C ARG A 40 4.77 3.10 -4.32
N ARG A 41 5.56 3.13 -5.39
CA ARG A 41 5.07 3.40 -6.75
C ARG A 41 4.51 2.14 -7.39
N HIS A 42 3.34 2.27 -8.04
CA HIS A 42 2.68 1.15 -8.69
C HIS A 42 2.58 1.41 -10.19
N SER A 43 3.10 0.46 -10.99
CA SER A 43 3.11 0.58 -12.46
C SER A 43 1.71 0.66 -13.06
N SER A 44 0.73 0.00 -12.46
CA SER A 44 -0.66 -0.02 -12.93
C SER A 44 -1.39 1.32 -12.85
N ILE A 45 -0.87 2.28 -12.06
CA ILE A 45 -1.47 3.61 -11.87
C ILE A 45 -0.52 4.74 -12.27
N GLY A 46 0.38 4.48 -13.22
CA GLY A 46 1.29 5.50 -13.75
C GLY A 46 2.50 5.78 -12.87
N TYR A 47 2.96 4.78 -12.13
CA TYR A 47 4.21 4.83 -11.35
C TYR A 47 4.20 5.91 -10.25
N VAL A 48 3.05 6.09 -9.61
CA VAL A 48 2.87 6.94 -8.42
C VAL A 48 2.33 6.14 -7.23
N PRO A 49 2.40 6.67 -6.00
CA PRO A 49 1.71 6.10 -4.87
C PRO A 49 0.17 6.14 -5.03
N PRO A 50 -0.57 5.16 -4.46
CA PRO A 50 -2.02 5.12 -4.54
C PRO A 50 -2.72 6.37 -4.02
N LEU A 51 -2.27 6.95 -2.91
CA LEU A 51 -2.86 8.19 -2.39
C LEU A 51 -2.71 9.36 -3.36
N THR A 52 -1.52 9.55 -3.93
CA THR A 52 -1.28 10.57 -4.97
C THR A 52 -2.18 10.37 -6.19
N TYR A 53 -2.40 9.13 -6.60
CA TYR A 53 -3.31 8.82 -7.70
C TYR A 53 -4.76 9.20 -7.37
N ILE A 54 -5.25 8.83 -6.18
CA ILE A 54 -6.61 9.16 -5.72
C ILE A 54 -6.81 10.68 -5.63
N GLU A 55 -5.84 11.42 -5.08
CA GLU A 55 -5.88 12.89 -5.00
C GLU A 55 -6.00 13.53 -6.38
N ARG A 56 -5.19 13.07 -7.35
CA ARG A 56 -5.27 13.54 -8.74
C ARG A 56 -6.63 13.26 -9.37
N MET A 57 -7.18 12.06 -9.16
CA MET A 57 -8.50 11.72 -9.67
C MET A 57 -9.58 12.62 -9.08
N ARG A 58 -9.57 12.85 -7.77
CA ARG A 58 -10.55 13.71 -7.09
C ARG A 58 -10.52 15.13 -7.65
N SER A 59 -9.32 15.73 -7.73
CA SER A 59 -9.14 17.07 -8.30
C SER A 59 -9.63 17.15 -9.75
N HIS A 60 -9.44 16.10 -10.54
CA HIS A 60 -9.94 16.05 -11.91
C HIS A 60 -11.49 16.05 -11.99
N PHE A 61 -12.16 15.33 -11.08
CA PHE A 61 -13.63 15.36 -11.00
C PHE A 61 -14.16 16.70 -10.49
N ASP A 62 -13.49 17.32 -9.51
CA ASP A 62 -13.87 18.62 -8.95
C ASP A 62 -13.72 19.76 -9.98
N THR A 63 -12.82 19.61 -10.97
CA THR A 63 -12.61 20.62 -12.02
C THR A 63 -13.64 20.51 -13.17
N GLN A 64 -14.39 19.41 -13.24
CA GLN A 64 -15.40 19.15 -14.28
C GLN A 64 -16.85 19.32 -13.82
N SER A 65 -17.09 19.66 -12.55
CA SER A 65 -18.40 20.00 -11.98
C SER A 65 -18.59 21.50 -11.87
#